data_AF-A0A2P6V9I5-F1
#
_entry.id   AF-A0A2P6V9I5-F1
#
_cell.length_a   1.000
_cell.length_b   1.000
_cell.length_c   1.000
_cell.angle_alpha   90.00
_cell.angle_beta   90.00
_cell.angle_gamma   90.00
#
_symmetry.space_group_name_H-M   'P 1'
#
loop_
_entity.id
_entity.type
_entity.pdbx_description
1 polymer ?
#
loop_
_entity_poly.entity_id
_entity_poly.type
_entity_poly.pdbx_seq_one_letter_code
_entity_poly.pdbx_strand_id
1 'polypeptide(L)'
;MVAHVVQPARACAKPAGLSPAAAQATRCPQPTAQHGVHQQQEAAPALLRRELLLAAVAVAVGAASGGAACPPARASGLLQLPLQDGELHNSYYLVRAGQSQAEAEGYVLTNPVAKTSTTSGLSDEGKRQVVAAYRQLRNLGLDSAAWVWPSITQNAYQSAEILGALLGVGRSRIVPEFSFLDARGVGELERLPLGEAAAALAAGDALAATWRPGPNTDGTVHESSADVLVRGRQLLSLLETQYVGDSVVIISPDSDNLSILQAGVLGVDLRSHLTYAFQPGEVRILRLQSVDEERAPPPASFACPRPPQCV
;
A
#
# COMPACT_ATOMS: atom_id res chain seq x y z
N MET A 1 9.92 -73.04 -32.31
CA MET A 1 9.45 -71.76 -32.86
C MET A 1 9.83 -70.65 -31.86
N VAL A 2 10.95 -69.99 -32.17
CA VAL A 2 11.43 -68.63 -31.78
C VAL A 2 11.29 -68.22 -30.29
N ALA A 3 12.33 -68.33 -29.44
CA ALA A 3 13.51 -67.44 -29.22
C ALA A 3 13.14 -66.09 -28.57
N HIS A 4 13.70 -65.66 -27.42
CA HIS A 4 15.11 -65.28 -27.17
C HIS A 4 15.43 -65.34 -25.64
N VAL A 5 16.50 -66.02 -25.17
CA VAL A 5 17.93 -65.60 -25.06
C VAL A 5 18.19 -64.68 -23.85
N VAL A 6 18.60 -65.23 -22.68
CA VAL A 6 19.97 -65.30 -22.09
C VAL A 6 20.37 -64.07 -21.24
N GLN A 7 20.60 -64.29 -19.94
CA GLN A 7 21.37 -63.45 -19.00
C GLN A 7 22.89 -63.77 -19.15
N PRO A 8 23.86 -62.88 -18.79
CA PRO A 8 24.34 -62.82 -17.40
C PRO A 8 24.98 -61.51 -16.86
N ALA A 9 24.88 -61.38 -15.54
CA ALA A 9 25.83 -61.00 -14.47
C ALA A 9 27.16 -60.19 -14.68
N ARG A 10 27.48 -59.44 -13.60
CA ARG A 10 28.78 -59.15 -12.91
C ARG A 10 29.42 -57.74 -13.02
N ALA A 11 29.25 -57.00 -11.91
CA ALA A 11 30.24 -56.51 -10.92
C ALA A 11 31.47 -55.64 -11.32
N CYS A 12 31.57 -54.52 -10.58
CA CYS A 12 32.75 -53.81 -10.02
C CYS A 12 33.96 -53.46 -10.91
N ALA A 13 34.23 -52.15 -11.07
CA ALA A 13 35.44 -51.47 -10.57
C ALA A 13 35.42 -49.94 -10.78
N LYS A 14 36.07 -49.21 -9.86
CA LYS A 14 36.34 -47.75 -9.82
C LYS A 14 37.24 -47.26 -10.98
N PRO A 15 37.25 -45.94 -11.24
CA PRO A 15 38.36 -45.06 -10.80
C PRO A 15 37.83 -43.77 -10.13
N ALA A 16 38.34 -43.32 -8.98
CA ALA A 16 39.56 -42.54 -8.73
C ALA A 16 39.57 -41.11 -9.31
N GLY A 17 39.33 -40.13 -8.41
CA GLY A 17 39.97 -38.82 -8.40
C GLY A 17 39.30 -37.67 -9.15
N LEU A 18 38.73 -36.70 -8.43
CA LEU A 18 39.32 -35.36 -8.25
C LEU A 18 38.40 -34.45 -7.42
N SER A 19 39.07 -33.63 -6.60
CA SER A 19 38.61 -32.87 -5.44
C SER A 19 37.84 -31.59 -5.77
N PRO A 20 37.06 -31.01 -4.83
CA PRO A 20 36.39 -29.73 -5.00
C PRO A 20 37.37 -28.56 -4.80
N ALA A 21 37.34 -27.58 -5.72
CA ALA A 21 38.14 -26.38 -5.67
C ALA A 21 37.52 -25.34 -4.73
N ALA A 22 38.29 -24.98 -3.70
CA ALA A 22 38.05 -23.86 -2.80
C ALA A 22 38.35 -22.52 -3.50
N ALA A 23 37.41 -21.58 -3.44
CA ALA A 23 37.67 -20.17 -3.75
C ALA A 23 37.87 -19.41 -2.44
N GLN A 24 39.09 -18.88 -2.31
CA GLN A 24 39.65 -18.28 -1.12
C GLN A 24 39.05 -16.88 -0.88
N ALA A 25 38.68 -16.63 0.38
CA ALA A 25 38.36 -15.29 0.87
C ALA A 25 39.66 -14.47 1.02
N THR A 26 39.86 -13.52 0.10
CA THR A 26 40.96 -12.56 0.16
C THR A 26 40.66 -11.50 1.21
N ARG A 27 41.48 -11.50 2.26
CA ARG A 27 41.51 -10.50 3.33
C ARG A 27 42.01 -9.16 2.81
N CYS A 28 41.38 -8.07 3.25
CA CYS A 28 41.86 -6.71 3.12
C CYS A 28 43.24 -6.54 3.78
N PRO A 29 44.24 -5.94 3.10
CA PRO A 29 45.49 -5.52 3.75
C PRO A 29 45.32 -4.15 4.41
N GLN A 30 45.80 -4.03 5.65
CA GLN A 30 46.01 -2.75 6.34
C GLN A 30 47.26 -2.04 5.78
N PRO A 31 47.27 -0.69 5.71
CA PRO A 31 48.49 0.04 5.41
C PRO A 31 49.30 0.32 6.69
N THR A 32 50.53 -0.18 6.69
CA THR A 32 51.62 0.21 7.58
C THR A 32 52.21 1.56 7.16
N ALA A 33 52.57 2.38 8.16
CA ALA A 33 53.29 3.63 7.99
C ALA A 33 54.78 3.39 7.65
N GLN A 34 55.41 4.27 6.87
CA GLN A 34 56.60 5.05 7.25
C GLN A 34 57.27 5.85 6.09
N HIS A 35 57.74 7.07 6.46
CA HIS A 35 58.82 7.93 5.89
C HIS A 35 58.70 8.41 4.42
N GLY A 36 58.85 9.68 4.04
CA GLY A 36 59.28 10.92 4.70
C GLY A 36 60.10 11.75 3.70
N VAL A 37 59.70 12.98 3.36
CA VAL A 37 60.58 14.02 2.77
C VAL A 37 60.14 15.40 3.25
N HIS A 38 61.12 16.15 3.73
CA HIS A 38 61.09 17.53 4.22
C HIS A 38 60.52 18.55 3.22
N GLN A 39 59.71 19.49 3.71
CA GLN A 39 59.77 20.89 3.30
C GLN A 39 59.63 21.80 4.51
N GLN A 40 60.60 22.71 4.65
CA GLN A 40 60.69 23.74 5.68
C GLN A 40 59.63 24.82 5.43
N GLN A 41 58.94 25.27 6.48
CA GLN A 41 58.22 26.52 6.47
C GLN A 41 58.39 27.26 7.80
N GLU A 42 58.81 28.50 7.67
CA GLU A 42 59.21 29.45 8.70
C GLU A 42 58.09 29.79 9.69
N ALA A 43 58.49 30.04 10.93
CA ALA A 43 57.65 30.52 12.01
C ALA A 43 57.34 32.01 11.85
N ALA A 44 56.04 32.37 11.91
CA ALA A 44 55.56 33.73 12.11
C ALA A 44 54.73 33.79 13.43
N PRO A 45 54.71 34.93 14.13
CA PRO A 45 54.47 34.98 15.57
C PRO A 45 53.00 34.82 15.95
N ALA A 46 52.78 34.06 17.02
CA ALA A 46 51.50 33.77 17.63
C ALA A 46 51.00 34.93 18.51
N LEU A 47 50.53 36.03 17.93
CA LEU A 47 49.90 37.12 18.69
C LEU A 47 48.75 37.78 17.91
N LEU A 48 47.73 37.02 17.48
CA LEU A 48 46.47 37.61 16.98
C LEU A 48 45.27 36.63 16.92
N ARG A 49 45.24 35.59 17.76
CA ARG A 49 44.14 34.61 17.78
C ARG A 49 43.12 34.82 18.92
N ARG A 50 43.48 35.56 19.98
CA ARG A 50 42.60 35.75 21.15
C ARG A 50 41.59 36.89 20.99
N GLU A 51 41.97 37.96 20.29
CA GLU A 51 41.11 39.14 20.07
C GLU A 51 39.98 38.87 19.06
N LEU A 52 40.23 38.05 18.03
CA LEU A 52 39.23 37.69 17.02
C LEU A 52 38.12 36.76 17.53
N LEU A 53 38.36 36.02 18.61
CA LEU A 53 37.35 35.16 19.24
C LEU A 53 36.37 35.96 20.13
N LEU A 54 36.80 37.09 20.70
CA LEU A 54 35.94 37.95 21.51
C LEU A 54 34.99 38.82 20.66
N ALA A 55 35.41 39.20 19.45
CA ALA A 55 34.56 39.92 18.51
C ALA A 55 33.42 39.05 17.91
N ALA A 56 33.63 37.74 17.76
CA ALA A 56 32.61 36.82 17.25
C ALA A 56 31.48 36.52 18.26
N VAL A 57 31.74 36.66 19.57
CA VAL A 57 30.74 36.42 20.61
C VAL A 57 29.78 37.59 20.77
N ALA A 58 30.20 38.82 20.46
CA ALA A 58 29.35 40.02 20.60
C ALA A 58 28.27 40.14 19.52
N VAL A 59 28.44 39.52 18.35
CA VAL A 59 27.43 39.53 17.27
C VAL A 59 26.37 38.43 17.47
N ALA A 60 26.67 37.36 18.21
CA ALA A 60 25.74 36.25 18.43
C ALA A 60 24.63 36.54 19.46
N VAL A 61 24.78 37.58 20.30
CA VAL A 61 23.78 37.91 21.34
C VAL A 61 22.68 38.85 20.81
N GLY A 62 22.91 39.55 19.69
CA GLY A 62 21.95 40.50 19.12
C GLY A 62 20.91 39.91 18.17
N ALA A 63 21.03 38.64 17.76
CA ALA A 63 20.16 38.00 16.76
C ALA A 63 19.28 36.88 17.34
N ALA A 64 19.17 36.77 18.67
CA ALA A 64 18.45 35.68 19.33
C ALA A 64 16.97 35.97 19.66
N SER A 65 16.39 37.08 19.19
CA SER A 65 14.99 37.46 19.47
C SER A 65 14.06 37.39 18.24
N GLY A 66 14.49 36.77 17.15
CA GLY A 66 13.69 36.55 15.94
C GLY A 66 13.48 35.09 15.57
N GLY A 67 13.68 34.15 16.51
CA GLY A 67 13.40 32.75 16.28
C GLY A 67 11.91 32.57 16.04
N ALA A 68 11.50 32.50 14.76
CA ALA A 68 10.23 31.92 14.38
C ALA A 68 10.17 30.56 15.07
N ALA A 69 9.34 30.45 16.10
CA ALA A 69 9.12 29.21 16.80
C ALA A 69 8.65 28.22 15.73
N CYS A 70 9.51 27.27 15.36
CA CYS A 70 9.09 26.14 14.58
C CYS A 70 7.93 25.54 15.39
N PRO A 71 6.72 25.45 14.83
CA PRO A 71 5.60 24.90 15.58
C PRO A 71 6.03 23.53 16.11
N PRO A 72 5.72 23.21 17.37
CA PRO A 72 6.10 21.93 17.94
C PRO A 72 5.60 20.83 17.00
N ALA A 73 6.47 19.87 16.68
CA ALA A 73 6.10 18.71 15.88
C ALA A 73 4.83 18.11 16.50
N ARG A 74 3.69 18.32 15.85
CA ARG A 74 2.43 17.74 16.29
C ARG A 74 2.57 16.24 16.04
N ALA A 75 2.58 15.46 17.12
CA ALA A 75 2.34 14.04 17.00
C ALA A 75 0.94 13.89 16.39
N SER A 76 0.89 13.63 15.09
CA SER A 76 -0.36 13.25 14.43
C SER A 76 -0.72 11.90 15.01
N GLY A 77 -1.67 11.90 15.96
CA GLY A 77 -2.24 10.67 16.50
C GLY A 77 -3.01 9.93 15.40
N LEU A 78 -3.72 8.86 15.77
CA LEU A 78 -4.62 8.21 14.83
C LEU A 78 -5.62 9.23 14.28
N LEU A 79 -5.65 9.35 12.95
CA LEU A 79 -6.51 10.28 12.23
C LEU A 79 -7.97 10.02 12.63
N GLN A 80 -8.67 11.07 13.05
CA GLN A 80 -10.08 10.97 13.43
C GLN A 80 -10.95 11.20 12.20
N LEU A 81 -11.92 10.31 12.00
CA LEU A 81 -12.91 10.40 10.92
C LEU A 81 -14.29 10.70 11.53
N PRO A 82 -15.10 11.58 10.91
CA PRO A 82 -14.76 12.42 9.77
C PRO A 82 -13.67 13.46 10.13
N LEU A 83 -12.95 13.96 9.11
CA LEU A 83 -11.89 14.95 9.31
C LEU A 83 -12.48 16.23 9.91
N GLN A 84 -11.93 16.68 11.04
CA GLN A 84 -12.40 17.87 11.75
C GLN A 84 -11.81 19.16 11.16
N ASP A 85 -10.54 19.11 10.75
CA ASP A 85 -9.78 20.26 10.25
C ASP A 85 -9.89 20.43 8.72
N GLY A 86 -10.67 19.57 8.06
CA GLY A 86 -11.01 19.71 6.63
C GLY A 86 -9.84 19.55 5.66
N GLU A 87 -8.66 19.12 6.09
CA GLU A 87 -7.47 19.01 5.25
C GLU A 87 -6.71 17.68 5.47
N LEU A 88 -6.22 17.12 4.37
CA LEU A 88 -5.20 16.06 4.34
C LEU A 88 -3.91 16.70 3.85
N HIS A 89 -2.77 16.34 4.43
CA HIS A 89 -1.49 16.90 4.01
C HIS A 89 -1.03 16.35 2.66
N ASN A 90 -1.47 15.14 2.30
CA ASN A 90 -1.12 14.48 1.06
C ASN A 90 -2.25 14.51 0.03
N SER A 91 -1.88 14.40 -1.24
CA SER A 91 -2.85 14.22 -2.33
C SER A 91 -3.05 12.74 -2.62
N TYR A 92 -4.26 12.22 -2.37
CA TYR A 92 -4.56 10.80 -2.55
C TYR A 92 -5.30 10.52 -3.85
N TYR A 93 -4.77 9.55 -4.59
CA TYR A 93 -5.37 8.99 -5.80
C TYR A 93 -5.79 7.56 -5.50
N LEU A 94 -7.09 7.30 -5.53
CA LEU A 94 -7.68 6.00 -5.29
C LEU A 94 -7.82 5.27 -6.62
N VAL A 95 -7.30 4.05 -6.69
CA VAL A 95 -7.33 3.21 -7.88
C VAL A 95 -7.85 1.84 -7.51
N ARG A 96 -8.97 1.43 -8.11
CA ARG A 96 -9.35 0.02 -8.08
C ARG A 96 -8.48 -0.73 -9.08
N ALA A 97 -7.89 -1.84 -8.66
CA ALA A 97 -7.12 -2.72 -9.54
C ALA A 97 -7.95 -3.11 -10.77
N GLY A 98 -7.26 -3.48 -11.85
CA GLY A 98 -7.94 -4.10 -12.99
C GLY A 98 -8.61 -5.42 -12.58
N GLN A 99 -9.55 -5.87 -13.40
CA GLN A 99 -10.29 -7.10 -13.20
C GLN A 99 -9.33 -8.29 -12.95
N SER A 100 -9.62 -9.10 -11.94
CA SER A 100 -8.84 -10.32 -11.68
C SER A 100 -9.30 -11.51 -12.55
N GLN A 101 -8.52 -12.59 -12.58
CA GLN A 101 -8.94 -13.83 -13.25
C GLN A 101 -10.19 -14.44 -12.58
N ALA A 102 -10.25 -14.46 -11.24
CA ALA A 102 -11.43 -14.90 -10.50
C ALA A 102 -12.67 -14.06 -10.83
N GLU A 103 -12.52 -12.74 -10.94
CA GLU A 103 -13.63 -11.86 -11.36
C GLU A 103 -14.04 -12.11 -12.82
N ALA A 104 -13.09 -12.38 -13.71
CA ALA A 104 -13.36 -12.74 -15.10
C ALA A 104 -14.09 -14.09 -15.21
N GLU A 105 -13.78 -15.04 -14.33
CA GLU A 105 -14.47 -16.33 -14.18
C GLU A 105 -15.80 -16.19 -13.43
N GLY A 106 -16.09 -15.03 -12.85
CA GLY A 106 -17.41 -14.67 -12.32
C GLY A 106 -17.65 -15.03 -10.85
N TYR A 107 -16.61 -15.26 -10.04
CA TYR A 107 -16.74 -15.58 -8.62
C TYR A 107 -15.89 -14.69 -7.70
N VAL A 108 -16.31 -14.58 -6.43
CA VAL A 108 -15.58 -13.83 -5.41
C VAL A 108 -14.42 -14.66 -4.83
N LEU A 109 -13.25 -14.03 -4.70
CA LEU A 109 -12.05 -14.62 -4.12
C LEU A 109 -11.36 -13.63 -3.17
N THR A 110 -11.64 -13.74 -1.88
CA THR A 110 -11.09 -12.87 -0.81
C THR A 110 -10.31 -13.64 0.23
N ASN A 111 -10.25 -14.98 0.13
CA ASN A 111 -9.46 -15.79 1.03
C ASN A 111 -7.97 -15.37 1.01
N PRO A 112 -7.38 -15.00 2.16
CA PRO A 112 -5.99 -14.54 2.24
C PRO A 112 -4.95 -15.55 1.71
N VAL A 113 -5.27 -16.85 1.71
CA VAL A 113 -4.39 -17.90 1.16
C VAL A 113 -4.25 -17.77 -0.36
N ALA A 114 -5.29 -17.29 -1.04
CA ALA A 114 -5.29 -17.16 -2.49
C ALA A 114 -4.69 -15.84 -2.99
N LYS A 115 -4.34 -14.89 -2.12
CA LYS A 115 -4.02 -13.51 -2.55
C LYS A 115 -2.86 -13.39 -3.55
N THR A 116 -1.85 -14.25 -3.46
CA THR A 116 -0.69 -14.29 -4.37
C THR A 116 -0.85 -15.31 -5.50
N SER A 117 -2.00 -15.96 -5.59
CA SER A 117 -2.30 -16.93 -6.64
C SER A 117 -2.46 -16.25 -8.01
N THR A 118 -2.30 -17.04 -9.07
CA THR A 118 -2.61 -16.59 -10.43
C THR A 118 -4.09 -16.24 -10.61
N THR A 119 -4.99 -16.90 -9.88
CA THR A 119 -6.43 -16.62 -9.91
C THR A 119 -6.78 -15.24 -9.34
N SER A 120 -6.00 -14.73 -8.39
CA SER A 120 -6.13 -13.35 -7.91
C SER A 120 -5.37 -12.33 -8.76
N GLY A 121 -4.65 -12.77 -9.81
CA GLY A 121 -3.92 -11.90 -10.73
C GLY A 121 -4.81 -11.22 -11.76
N LEU A 122 -4.28 -10.26 -12.50
CA LEU A 122 -5.00 -9.54 -13.55
C LEU A 122 -5.44 -10.46 -14.69
N SER A 123 -6.69 -10.27 -15.13
CA SER A 123 -7.18 -10.75 -16.41
C SER A 123 -6.56 -9.95 -17.57
N ASP A 124 -6.74 -10.43 -18.80
CA ASP A 124 -6.29 -9.67 -19.98
C ASP A 124 -7.07 -8.37 -20.17
N GLU A 125 -8.34 -8.34 -19.77
CA GLU A 125 -9.12 -7.10 -19.70
C GLU A 125 -8.62 -6.22 -18.56
N GLY A 126 -8.30 -6.80 -17.39
CA GLY A 126 -7.71 -6.08 -16.26
C GLY A 126 -6.45 -5.31 -16.62
N LYS A 127 -5.55 -5.91 -17.42
CA LYS A 127 -4.35 -5.22 -17.93
C LYS A 127 -4.70 -3.99 -18.79
N ARG A 128 -5.72 -4.09 -19.65
CA ARG A 128 -6.16 -2.97 -20.49
C ARG A 128 -6.77 -1.84 -19.65
N GLN A 129 -7.56 -2.21 -18.65
CA GLN A 129 -8.14 -1.27 -17.68
C GLN A 129 -7.05 -0.49 -16.94
N VAL A 130 -5.97 -1.15 -16.50
CA VAL A 130 -4.84 -0.49 -15.84
C VAL A 130 -4.13 0.50 -16.78
N VAL A 131 -3.96 0.18 -18.07
CA VAL A 131 -3.41 1.13 -19.05
C VAL A 131 -4.34 2.32 -19.25
N ALA A 132 -5.66 2.13 -19.19
CA ALA A 132 -6.62 3.24 -19.23
C ALA A 132 -6.55 4.09 -17.94
N ALA A 133 -6.41 3.45 -16.77
CA ALA A 133 -6.24 4.10 -15.48
C ALA A 133 -5.03 5.04 -15.46
N TYR A 134 -3.91 4.65 -16.07
CA TYR A 134 -2.75 5.52 -16.25
C TYR A 134 -3.11 6.84 -16.93
N ARG A 135 -3.88 6.81 -18.01
CA ARG A 135 -4.30 8.02 -18.72
C ARG A 135 -5.19 8.91 -17.84
N GLN A 136 -6.08 8.29 -17.06
CA GLN A 136 -6.92 9.01 -16.11
C GLN A 136 -6.09 9.69 -15.01
N LEU A 137 -5.12 9.00 -14.43
CA LEU A 137 -4.20 9.56 -13.43
C LEU A 137 -3.45 10.79 -13.97
N ARG A 138 -2.96 10.71 -15.22
CA ARG A 138 -2.28 11.85 -15.88
C ARG A 138 -3.23 13.03 -16.09
N ASN A 139 -4.47 12.77 -16.50
CA ASN A 139 -5.47 13.82 -16.67
C ASN A 139 -5.89 14.47 -15.35
N LEU A 140 -5.85 13.71 -14.25
CA LEU A 140 -6.09 14.19 -12.89
C LEU A 140 -4.91 14.97 -12.30
N GLY A 141 -3.79 15.06 -13.02
CA GLY A 141 -2.62 15.84 -12.63
C GLY A 141 -1.59 15.09 -11.77
N LEU A 142 -1.63 13.75 -11.74
CA LEU A 142 -0.63 12.96 -11.00
C LEU A 142 0.78 13.27 -11.51
N ASP A 143 1.64 13.69 -10.58
CA ASP A 143 3.06 13.91 -10.82
C ASP A 143 3.83 12.60 -11.09
N SER A 144 5.07 12.71 -11.55
CA SER A 144 5.95 11.54 -11.77
C SER A 144 6.67 11.06 -10.50
N ALA A 145 6.40 11.66 -9.33
CA ALA A 145 7.08 11.37 -8.07
C ALA A 145 6.20 10.64 -7.04
N ALA A 146 4.97 10.27 -7.40
CA ALA A 146 4.04 9.67 -6.47
C ALA A 146 4.54 8.38 -5.80
N TRP A 147 4.13 8.19 -4.54
CA TRP A 147 4.25 6.92 -3.83
C TRP A 147 3.10 6.01 -4.24
N VAL A 148 3.39 4.76 -4.58
CA VAL A 148 2.38 3.78 -4.99
C VAL A 148 2.24 2.74 -3.89
N TRP A 149 1.05 2.66 -3.32
CA TRP A 149 0.70 1.79 -2.20
C TRP A 149 -0.35 0.76 -2.64
N PRO A 150 0.08 -0.37 -3.21
CA PRO A 150 -0.84 -1.46 -3.54
C PRO A 150 -1.03 -2.42 -2.38
N SER A 151 -2.19 -3.06 -2.32
CA SER A 151 -2.29 -4.38 -1.67
C SER A 151 -1.34 -5.36 -2.33
N ILE A 152 -0.83 -6.31 -1.55
CA ILE A 152 -0.10 -7.47 -2.06
C ILE A 152 -0.97 -8.49 -2.81
N THR A 153 -2.29 -8.31 -2.84
CA THR A 153 -3.15 -9.12 -3.70
C THR A 153 -2.69 -8.98 -5.15
N GLN A 154 -2.60 -10.10 -5.86
CA GLN A 154 -1.84 -10.19 -7.10
C GLN A 154 -2.32 -9.20 -8.17
N ASN A 155 -3.62 -8.95 -8.30
CA ASN A 155 -4.15 -7.96 -9.24
C ASN A 155 -3.73 -6.51 -8.90
N ALA A 156 -3.78 -6.12 -7.63
CA ALA A 156 -3.37 -4.80 -7.17
C ALA A 156 -1.86 -4.60 -7.33
N TYR A 157 -1.05 -5.59 -6.94
CA TYR A 157 0.39 -5.52 -7.09
C TYR A 157 0.83 -5.49 -8.57
N GLN A 158 0.23 -6.31 -9.43
CA GLN A 158 0.48 -6.24 -10.88
C GLN A 158 0.02 -4.92 -11.50
N SER A 159 -1.10 -4.35 -11.02
CA SER A 159 -1.55 -3.03 -11.44
C SER A 159 -0.51 -1.96 -11.07
N ALA A 160 0.07 -2.03 -9.87
CA ALA A 160 1.11 -1.13 -9.42
C ALA A 160 2.38 -1.20 -10.27
N GLU A 161 2.82 -2.40 -10.64
CA GLU A 161 4.01 -2.59 -11.48
C GLU A 161 3.79 -2.01 -12.89
N ILE A 162 2.61 -2.22 -13.48
CA ILE A 162 2.25 -1.63 -14.78
C ILE A 162 2.18 -0.09 -14.68
N LEU A 163 1.47 0.43 -13.68
CA LEU A 163 1.36 1.88 -13.48
C LEU A 163 2.72 2.52 -13.18
N GLY A 164 3.54 1.89 -12.34
CA GLY A 164 4.88 2.36 -12.00
C GLY A 164 5.77 2.44 -13.25
N ALA A 165 5.74 1.41 -14.10
CA ALA A 165 6.45 1.42 -15.37
C ALA A 165 5.98 2.54 -16.31
N LEU A 166 4.67 2.80 -16.39
CA LEU A 166 4.10 3.85 -17.25
C LEU A 166 4.32 5.27 -16.71
N LEU A 167 4.32 5.44 -15.38
CA LEU A 167 4.58 6.71 -14.71
C LEU A 167 6.08 7.05 -14.63
N GLY A 168 6.95 6.08 -14.90
CA GLY A 168 8.40 6.23 -14.70
C GLY A 168 8.79 6.24 -13.23
N VAL A 169 7.95 5.67 -12.35
CA VAL A 169 8.21 5.57 -10.91
C VAL A 169 9.06 4.34 -10.65
N GLY A 170 10.21 4.54 -9.99
CA GLY A 170 11.08 3.43 -9.60
C GLY A 170 10.44 2.52 -8.56
N ARG A 171 10.82 1.24 -8.55
CA ARG A 171 10.33 0.24 -7.57
C ARG A 171 10.53 0.63 -6.11
N SER A 172 11.48 1.52 -5.80
CA SER A 172 11.69 2.06 -4.45
C SER A 172 10.52 2.90 -3.93
N ARG A 173 9.61 3.35 -4.81
CA ARG A 173 8.39 4.09 -4.47
C ARG A 173 7.12 3.24 -4.53
N ILE A 174 7.24 1.95 -4.84
CA ILE A 174 6.14 0.98 -4.75
C ILE A 174 6.27 0.30 -3.38
N VAL A 175 5.32 0.56 -2.49
CA VAL A 175 5.33 0.07 -1.10
C VAL A 175 4.15 -0.89 -0.91
N PRO A 176 4.38 -2.21 -1.02
CA PRO A 176 3.30 -3.19 -0.92
C PRO A 176 2.79 -3.27 0.51
N GLU A 177 1.47 -3.21 0.67
CA GLU A 177 0.78 -3.27 1.94
C GLU A 177 0.10 -4.64 2.11
N PHE A 178 0.31 -5.28 3.27
CA PHE A 178 -0.05 -6.69 3.50
C PHE A 178 -1.44 -6.92 4.10
N SER A 179 -1.99 -5.95 4.82
CA SER A 179 -3.10 -6.16 5.77
C SER A 179 -4.23 -5.13 5.64
N PHE A 180 -3.90 -3.84 5.58
CA PHE A 180 -4.86 -2.75 5.56
C PHE A 180 -5.59 -2.56 4.22
N LEU A 181 -5.04 -3.04 3.11
CA LEU A 181 -5.58 -2.95 1.76
C LEU A 181 -6.04 -4.30 1.19
N ASP A 182 -6.01 -5.39 1.97
CA ASP A 182 -6.58 -6.66 1.53
C ASP A 182 -8.07 -6.49 1.18
N ALA A 183 -8.56 -7.27 0.22
CA ALA A 183 -9.97 -7.24 -0.17
C ALA A 183 -10.86 -7.51 1.06
N ARG A 184 -12.05 -6.92 1.09
CA ARG A 184 -12.98 -7.16 2.20
C ARG A 184 -13.25 -8.66 2.32
N GLY A 185 -13.00 -9.23 3.49
CA GLY A 185 -13.32 -10.64 3.74
C GLY A 185 -14.82 -10.89 3.67
N VAL A 186 -15.26 -11.77 2.76
CA VAL A 186 -16.70 -12.04 2.55
C VAL A 186 -17.23 -13.28 3.25
N GLY A 187 -16.41 -13.97 4.05
CA GLY A 187 -16.82 -15.12 4.83
C GLY A 187 -17.50 -16.21 4.02
N GLU A 188 -18.72 -16.57 4.40
CA GLU A 188 -19.55 -17.60 3.77
C GLU A 188 -19.89 -17.32 2.29
N LEU A 189 -19.73 -16.07 1.84
CA LEU A 189 -19.99 -15.67 0.45
C LEU A 189 -18.79 -15.92 -0.48
N GLU A 190 -17.69 -16.44 0.04
CA GLU A 190 -16.51 -16.82 -0.75
C GLU A 190 -16.89 -17.85 -1.82
N ARG A 191 -16.32 -17.73 -3.02
CA ARG A 191 -16.63 -18.56 -4.21
C ARG A 191 -18.04 -18.45 -4.77
N LEU A 192 -18.93 -17.62 -4.20
CA LEU A 192 -20.23 -17.36 -4.82
C LEU A 192 -20.06 -16.52 -6.10
N PRO A 193 -21.05 -16.58 -7.02
CA PRO A 193 -21.10 -15.70 -8.17
C PRO A 193 -21.03 -14.23 -7.74
N LEU A 194 -20.25 -13.41 -8.46
CA LEU A 194 -20.02 -12.00 -8.11
C LEU A 194 -21.31 -11.23 -7.82
N GLY A 195 -22.33 -11.41 -8.66
CA GLY A 195 -23.61 -10.72 -8.52
C GLY A 195 -24.40 -11.12 -7.27
N GLU A 196 -24.35 -12.40 -6.90
CA GLU A 196 -25.03 -12.91 -5.71
C GLU A 196 -24.35 -12.43 -4.43
N ALA A 197 -23.02 -12.53 -4.38
CA ALA A 197 -22.23 -12.05 -3.25
C ALA A 197 -22.37 -10.52 -3.08
N ALA A 198 -22.29 -9.76 -4.18
CA ALA A 198 -22.46 -8.31 -4.14
C ALA A 198 -23.87 -7.90 -3.67
N ALA A 199 -24.92 -8.60 -4.11
CA ALA A 199 -26.28 -8.34 -3.66
C ALA A 199 -26.46 -8.67 -2.17
N ALA A 200 -25.88 -9.76 -1.69
CA ALA A 200 -25.92 -10.15 -0.28
C ALA A 200 -25.18 -9.13 0.61
N LEU A 201 -23.98 -8.70 0.20
CA LEU A 201 -23.21 -7.65 0.89
C LEU A 201 -24.00 -6.34 0.92
N ALA A 202 -24.53 -5.89 -0.23
CA ALA A 202 -25.30 -4.65 -0.29
C ALA A 202 -26.53 -4.67 0.62
N ALA A 203 -27.25 -5.79 0.69
CA ALA A 203 -28.40 -5.94 1.59
C ALA A 203 -27.97 -5.92 3.07
N GLY A 204 -26.84 -6.54 3.39
CA GLY A 204 -26.26 -6.57 4.74
C GLY A 204 -25.74 -5.20 5.18
N ASP A 205 -24.99 -4.50 4.34
CA ASP A 205 -24.45 -3.18 4.63
C ASP A 205 -25.55 -2.13 4.78
N ALA A 206 -26.65 -2.26 4.02
CA ALA A 206 -27.80 -1.37 4.15
C ALA A 206 -28.52 -1.53 5.51
N LEU A 207 -28.41 -2.71 6.15
CA LEU A 207 -28.96 -2.96 7.49
C LEU A 207 -28.14 -2.25 8.56
N ALA A 208 -26.84 -2.54 8.62
CA ALA A 208 -25.96 -1.98 9.61
C ALA A 208 -24.52 -1.98 9.11
N ALA A 209 -23.78 -0.90 9.42
CA ALA A 209 -22.36 -0.82 9.10
C ALA A 209 -21.52 -1.88 9.81
N THR A 210 -22.04 -2.46 10.90
CA THR A 210 -21.43 -3.55 11.68
C THR A 210 -21.87 -4.94 11.25
N TRP A 211 -22.77 -5.05 10.27
CA TRP A 211 -23.21 -6.34 9.76
C TRP A 211 -22.06 -7.07 9.08
N ARG A 212 -21.91 -8.37 9.37
CA ARG A 212 -20.91 -9.25 8.79
C ARG A 212 -21.60 -10.41 8.08
N PRO A 213 -21.07 -10.89 6.94
CA PRO A 213 -21.42 -12.20 6.43
C PRO A 213 -21.15 -13.30 7.47
N GLY A 214 -21.83 -14.44 7.34
CA GLY A 214 -21.54 -15.60 8.18
C GLY A 214 -20.09 -16.08 8.04
N PRO A 215 -19.54 -16.74 9.08
CA PRO A 215 -18.20 -17.29 9.01
C PRO A 215 -18.09 -18.44 8.02
N ASN A 216 -16.91 -18.60 7.39
CA ASN A 216 -16.57 -19.76 6.59
C ASN A 216 -15.57 -20.68 7.31
N THR A 217 -15.46 -21.92 6.86
CA THR A 217 -14.59 -22.96 7.44
C THR A 217 -13.20 -23.02 6.79
N ASP A 218 -13.01 -22.33 5.67
CA ASP A 218 -11.79 -22.34 4.86
C ASP A 218 -10.75 -21.28 5.28
N GLY A 219 -11.02 -20.56 6.38
CA GLY A 219 -10.17 -19.48 6.88
C GLY A 219 -10.43 -18.11 6.23
N THR A 220 -11.45 -17.98 5.37
CA THR A 220 -11.84 -16.67 4.83
C THR A 220 -12.37 -15.78 5.95
N VAL A 221 -11.80 -14.56 6.04
CA VAL A 221 -12.23 -13.53 6.99
C VAL A 221 -13.64 -13.06 6.62
N HIS A 222 -14.44 -12.64 7.60
CA HIS A 222 -15.75 -12.02 7.39
C HIS A 222 -15.76 -10.62 8.03
N GLU A 223 -15.78 -9.59 7.20
CA GLU A 223 -15.67 -8.20 7.63
C GLU A 223 -16.96 -7.42 7.37
N SER A 224 -17.29 -6.52 8.30
CA SER A 224 -18.29 -5.47 8.09
C SER A 224 -17.66 -4.26 7.42
N SER A 225 -18.48 -3.35 6.89
CA SER A 225 -17.97 -2.09 6.37
C SER A 225 -17.30 -1.24 7.46
N ALA A 226 -17.75 -1.32 8.71
CA ALA A 226 -17.10 -0.68 9.85
C ALA A 226 -15.71 -1.26 10.15
N ASP A 227 -15.53 -2.58 10.03
CA ASP A 227 -14.22 -3.22 10.23
C ASP A 227 -13.21 -2.77 9.17
N VAL A 228 -13.64 -2.72 7.90
CA VAL A 228 -12.82 -2.23 6.79
C VAL A 228 -12.45 -0.76 7.00
N LEU A 229 -13.37 0.09 7.49
CA LEU A 229 -13.06 1.48 7.80
C LEU A 229 -11.97 1.60 8.87
N VAL A 230 -11.97 0.75 9.90
CA VAL A 230 -10.95 0.79 10.97
C VAL A 230 -9.55 0.63 10.38
N ARG A 231 -9.34 -0.35 9.49
CA ARG A 231 -8.04 -0.57 8.83
C ARG A 231 -7.72 0.50 7.78
N GLY A 232 -8.71 0.96 7.01
CA GLY A 232 -8.53 2.07 6.08
C GLY A 232 -8.08 3.37 6.77
N ARG A 233 -8.64 3.67 7.96
CA ARG A 233 -8.24 4.80 8.80
C ARG A 233 -6.82 4.65 9.34
N GLN A 234 -6.41 3.44 9.72
CA GLN A 234 -5.04 3.15 10.17
C GLN A 234 -4.05 3.36 9.03
N LEU A 235 -4.36 2.87 7.81
CA LEU A 235 -3.58 3.13 6.63
C LEU A 235 -3.44 4.64 6.37
N LEU A 236 -4.55 5.37 6.35
CA LEU A 236 -4.50 6.81 6.08
C LEU A 236 -3.67 7.56 7.13
N SER A 237 -3.78 7.18 8.40
CA SER A 237 -2.96 7.74 9.48
C SER A 237 -1.46 7.46 9.27
N LEU A 238 -1.12 6.26 8.80
CA LEU A 238 0.25 5.89 8.46
C LEU A 238 0.76 6.73 7.28
N LEU A 239 -0.04 6.91 6.23
CA LEU A 239 0.35 7.68 5.06
C LEU A 239 0.54 9.17 5.40
N GLU A 240 -0.38 9.76 6.17
CA GLU A 240 -0.29 11.15 6.65
C GLU A 240 0.88 11.42 7.59
N THR A 241 1.40 10.39 8.27
CA THR A 241 2.55 10.53 9.17
C THR A 241 3.87 10.27 8.48
N GLN A 242 3.91 9.37 7.48
CA GLN A 242 5.12 9.01 6.76
C GLN A 242 5.44 9.96 5.60
N TYR A 243 4.41 10.42 4.92
CA TYR A 243 4.52 11.30 3.76
C TYR A 243 3.88 12.64 4.10
N VAL A 244 4.51 13.75 3.70
CA VAL A 244 4.00 15.09 3.96
C VAL A 244 4.10 15.90 2.68
N GLY A 245 2.95 16.35 2.16
CA GLY A 245 2.87 17.13 0.93
C GLY A 245 3.09 16.33 -0.34
N ASP A 246 3.09 15.00 -0.26
CA ASP A 246 3.36 14.11 -1.40
C ASP A 246 2.06 13.63 -2.07
N SER A 247 2.19 13.17 -3.33
CA SER A 247 1.14 12.43 -4.02
C SER A 247 1.22 10.94 -3.67
N VAL A 248 0.11 10.34 -3.23
CA VAL A 248 0.02 8.92 -2.87
C VAL A 248 -1.08 8.24 -3.70
N VAL A 249 -0.71 7.18 -4.42
CA VAL A 249 -1.63 6.33 -5.19
C VAL A 249 -1.93 5.09 -4.38
N ILE A 250 -3.16 4.95 -3.90
CA ILE A 250 -3.65 3.77 -3.18
C ILE A 250 -4.29 2.83 -4.18
N ILE A 251 -3.78 1.60 -4.29
CA ILE A 251 -4.30 0.58 -5.20
C ILE A 251 -4.91 -0.56 -4.41
N SER A 252 -6.23 -0.67 -4.45
CA SER A 252 -6.99 -1.71 -3.78
C SER A 252 -7.42 -2.81 -4.75
N PRO A 253 -7.44 -4.10 -4.34
CA PRO A 253 -7.87 -5.19 -5.20
C PRO A 253 -9.38 -5.16 -5.50
N ASP A 254 -10.18 -4.54 -4.63
CA ASP A 254 -11.63 -4.47 -4.72
C ASP A 254 -12.14 -3.02 -4.55
N SER A 255 -13.46 -2.86 -4.62
CA SER A 255 -14.12 -1.56 -4.49
C SER A 255 -14.36 -1.15 -3.03
N ASP A 256 -14.53 -2.12 -2.12
CA ASP A 256 -15.04 -1.86 -0.78
C ASP A 256 -14.07 -1.01 0.03
N ASN A 257 -12.78 -1.36 0.04
CA ASN A 257 -11.74 -0.56 0.68
C ASN A 257 -11.81 0.93 0.33
N LEU A 258 -11.89 1.23 -0.98
CA LEU A 258 -11.84 2.60 -1.48
C LEU A 258 -13.15 3.35 -1.20
N SER A 259 -14.29 2.70 -1.46
CA SER A 259 -15.61 3.30 -1.27
C SER A 259 -15.92 3.55 0.21
N ILE A 260 -15.53 2.64 1.10
CA ILE A 260 -15.68 2.77 2.56
C ILE A 260 -14.74 3.85 3.10
N LEU A 261 -13.48 3.86 2.66
CA LEU A 261 -12.54 4.93 3.04
C LEU A 261 -13.06 6.30 2.61
N GLN A 262 -13.56 6.41 1.37
CA GLN A 262 -14.13 7.64 0.85
C GLN A 262 -15.36 8.07 1.65
N ALA A 263 -16.30 7.16 1.95
CA ALA A 263 -17.46 7.45 2.78
C ALA A 263 -17.05 7.92 4.19
N GLY A 264 -16.07 7.26 4.82
CA GLY A 264 -15.57 7.62 6.14
C GLY A 264 -14.88 8.98 6.18
N VAL A 265 -14.10 9.31 5.15
CA VAL A 265 -13.45 10.62 5.00
C VAL A 265 -14.47 11.74 4.81
N LEU A 266 -15.51 11.51 4.01
CA LEU A 266 -16.62 12.44 3.81
C LEU A 266 -17.59 12.50 5.00
N GLY A 267 -17.47 11.58 5.97
CA GLY A 267 -18.43 11.41 7.04
C GLY A 267 -19.80 10.92 6.58
N VAL A 268 -19.95 10.39 5.37
CA VAL A 268 -21.24 9.83 4.95
C VAL A 268 -21.52 8.56 5.75
N ASP A 269 -22.80 8.27 5.98
CA ASP A 269 -23.22 7.00 6.59
C ASP A 269 -22.62 5.83 5.82
N LEU A 270 -21.88 4.95 6.51
CA LEU A 270 -21.24 3.80 5.90
C LEU A 270 -22.22 2.87 5.19
N ARG A 271 -23.49 2.82 5.62
CA ARG A 271 -24.54 2.06 4.92
C ARG A 271 -24.77 2.51 3.47
N SER A 272 -24.28 3.71 3.11
CA SER A 272 -24.38 4.30 1.77
C SER A 272 -23.05 4.27 0.99
N HIS A 273 -22.01 3.56 1.50
CA HIS A 273 -20.67 3.57 0.90
C HIS A 273 -20.66 3.12 -0.58
N LEU A 274 -21.58 2.23 -0.97
CA LEU A 274 -21.69 1.72 -2.34
C LEU A 274 -22.01 2.81 -3.38
N THR A 275 -22.52 3.97 -2.96
CA THR A 275 -22.65 5.16 -3.83
C THR A 275 -21.29 5.60 -4.39
N TYR A 276 -20.21 5.28 -3.67
CA TYR A 276 -18.83 5.53 -4.04
C TYR A 276 -18.12 4.29 -4.58
N ALA A 277 -18.86 3.24 -4.99
CA ALA A 277 -18.24 2.04 -5.56
C ALA A 277 -17.40 2.37 -6.80
N PHE A 278 -16.32 1.61 -6.99
CA PHE A 278 -15.36 1.76 -8.08
C PHE A 278 -15.53 0.63 -9.09
N GLN A 279 -15.46 0.95 -10.38
CA GLN A 279 -15.30 -0.05 -11.45
C GLN A 279 -13.85 -0.50 -11.57
N PRO A 280 -13.57 -1.70 -12.12
CA PRO A 280 -12.20 -2.17 -12.31
C PRO A 280 -11.37 -1.18 -13.14
N GLY A 281 -10.20 -0.79 -12.65
CA GLY A 281 -9.35 0.24 -13.27
C GLY A 281 -9.87 1.68 -13.17
N GLU A 282 -10.92 1.94 -12.38
CA GLU A 282 -11.39 3.29 -12.12
C GLU A 282 -10.43 4.04 -11.19
N VAL A 283 -10.25 5.33 -11.48
CA VAL A 283 -9.38 6.25 -10.73
C VAL A 283 -10.19 7.43 -10.23
N ARG A 284 -10.03 7.79 -8.95
CA ARG A 284 -10.61 9.00 -8.38
C ARG A 284 -9.60 9.70 -7.47
N ILE A 285 -9.70 11.01 -7.35
CA ILE A 285 -9.02 11.75 -6.28
C ILE A 285 -9.89 11.63 -5.03
N LEU A 286 -9.28 11.32 -3.89
CA LEU A 286 -9.95 11.45 -2.60
C LEU A 286 -10.10 12.94 -2.29
N ARG A 287 -11.27 13.50 -2.59
CA ARG A 287 -11.59 14.88 -2.26
C ARG A 287 -12.31 14.94 -0.93
N LEU A 288 -11.93 15.91 -0.12
CA LEU A 288 -12.72 16.34 1.02
C LEU A 288 -13.85 17.20 0.49
N GLN A 289 -15.07 16.98 0.94
CA GLN A 289 -16.12 17.98 0.72
C GLN A 289 -15.70 19.26 1.44
N SER A 290 -15.87 20.41 0.77
CA SER A 290 -15.83 21.68 1.48
C SER A 290 -16.89 21.66 2.57
N VAL A 291 -16.58 22.28 3.72
CA VAL A 291 -17.45 22.34 4.92
C VAL A 291 -18.89 22.80 4.62
N ASP A 292 -19.11 23.42 3.45
CA ASP A 292 -20.37 24.00 3.00
C ASP A 292 -21.27 23.08 2.13
N GLU A 293 -20.84 21.86 1.76
CA GLU A 293 -21.75 20.92 1.07
C GLU A 293 -22.60 20.14 2.08
N GLU A 294 -23.92 20.27 1.96
CA GLU A 294 -24.91 19.70 2.88
C GLU A 294 -24.80 18.16 2.92
N ARG A 295 -24.33 17.65 4.06
CA ARG A 295 -24.18 16.21 4.33
C ARG A 295 -25.55 15.54 4.28
N ALA A 296 -25.74 14.61 3.35
CA ALA A 296 -26.99 13.84 3.27
C ALA A 296 -27.28 13.17 4.63
N PRO A 297 -28.48 13.35 5.20
CA PRO A 297 -28.82 12.77 6.48
C PRO A 297 -28.78 11.23 6.37
N PRO A 298 -28.31 10.51 7.40
CA PRO A 298 -28.37 9.06 7.43
C PRO A 298 -29.83 8.61 7.26
N PRO A 299 -30.11 7.50 6.55
CA PRO A 299 -31.47 7.02 6.39
C PRO A 299 -32.10 6.74 7.77
N ALA A 300 -33.26 7.36 8.01
CA ALA A 300 -33.93 7.42 9.32
C ALA A 300 -34.50 6.07 9.79
N SER A 301 -34.74 5.14 8.86
CA SER A 301 -35.22 3.79 9.16
C SER A 301 -34.88 2.83 8.03
N PHE A 302 -34.60 1.57 8.38
CA PHE A 302 -34.44 0.48 7.42
C PHE A 302 -35.43 -0.63 7.75
N ALA A 303 -36.12 -1.15 6.73
CA ALA A 303 -37.02 -2.27 6.90
C ALA A 303 -36.19 -3.56 7.02
N CYS A 304 -36.11 -4.12 8.23
CA CYS A 304 -35.42 -5.38 8.48
C CYS A 304 -36.08 -6.51 7.66
N PRO A 305 -35.37 -7.14 6.71
CA PRO A 305 -35.94 -8.17 5.86
C PRO A 305 -36.08 -9.51 6.60
N ARG A 306 -35.38 -9.71 7.73
CA ARG A 306 -35.48 -10.91 8.59
C ARG A 306 -35.37 -10.60 10.10
N PRO A 307 -36.45 -10.15 10.75
CA PRO A 307 -36.48 -10.04 12.22
C PRO A 307 -36.48 -11.45 12.84
N PRO A 308 -35.71 -11.75 13.91
CA PRO A 308 -34.93 -10.84 14.78
C PRO A 308 -33.41 -10.81 14.48
N GLN A 309 -32.97 -11.20 13.29
CA GLN A 309 -31.53 -11.30 12.96
C GLN A 309 -30.88 -9.95 12.63
N CYS A 310 -31.67 -8.89 12.51
CA CYS A 310 -31.18 -7.52 12.35
C CYS A 310 -30.94 -6.94 13.75
N VAL A 311 -29.70 -7.05 14.25
CA VAL A 311 -29.22 -6.36 15.45
C VAL A 311 -28.16 -5.36 15.04
#